data_AF-A0A1X7VG29-F1
#
_entry.id   AF-A0A1X7VG29-F1
#
_cell.length_a   1.000
_cell.length_b   1.000
_cell.length_c   1.000
_cell.angle_alpha   90.00
_cell.angle_beta   90.00
_cell.angle_gamma   90.00
#
_symmetry.space_group_name_H-M   'P 1'
#
loop_
_entity.id
_entity.type
_entity.pdbx_description
1 polymer ?
#
loop_
_entity_poly.entity_id
_entity_poly.type
_entity_poly.pdbx_seq_one_letter_code
_entity_poly.pdbx_strand_id
1 'polypeptide(L)'
;MEMSETKTAKEDEKEKQRNRQLQKEINRLREEETSYKLQIRKLQEEVADLYKKYRFETDARKLLIADYNELKARQNDDQQDEEVVIEKEDPVILKLKLARAKEDLHIANKRINQVMADYGDVVPRREYELIESSYRKAESELDAVKSQYANIMEEYNSLLIMYKELERRRDMSMEELEQIKRSATPRPDWSRCGEFFKGGPEKWAEISDGCSSDELVDVLLAQLAGVDINDILKREAFHGQGTSESVPKYLQWEGEVINKRIKRAELEDMMSGFWEHWLLKISKGDATTKDSLDEVLYQYLLARNEGVVNSAIENGYNLKDACDRFQHILHVNLFSSILAGDMDASIFLNWISLQVSLTEKLKEICNSDNEFSSMAGTNISARRASQVLLSYKN
;
A
#
# COMPACT_ATOMS: atom_id res chain seq x y z
N MET A 1 45.29 12.46 -28.83
CA MET A 1 45.35 10.98 -28.86
C MET A 1 44.37 10.38 -27.85
N GLU A 2 44.38 10.84 -26.59
CA GLU A 2 43.48 10.37 -25.51
C GLU A 2 41.96 10.52 -25.77
N MET A 3 41.53 11.54 -26.51
CA MET A 3 40.10 11.72 -26.86
C MET A 3 39.59 10.70 -27.89
N SER A 4 40.49 10.06 -28.65
CA SER A 4 40.15 9.01 -29.62
C SER A 4 39.99 7.67 -28.91
N GLU A 5 40.90 7.35 -28.00
CA GLU A 5 40.91 6.11 -27.22
C GLU A 5 39.73 6.03 -26.24
N THR A 6 39.28 7.16 -25.70
CA THR A 6 38.10 7.22 -24.82
C THR A 6 36.78 7.09 -25.56
N LYS A 7 36.72 7.43 -26.86
CA LYS A 7 35.52 7.21 -27.70
C LYS A 7 35.39 5.74 -28.08
N THR A 8 36.47 5.11 -28.53
CA THR A 8 36.49 3.67 -28.86
C THR A 8 36.18 2.80 -27.64
N ALA A 9 36.71 3.13 -26.45
CA ALA A 9 36.39 2.39 -25.22
C ALA A 9 34.92 2.49 -24.80
N LYS A 10 34.25 3.62 -25.08
CA LYS A 10 32.81 3.79 -24.80
C LYS A 10 31.92 3.04 -25.79
N GLU A 11 32.34 2.97 -27.05
CA GLU A 11 31.66 2.16 -28.08
C GLU A 11 31.79 0.66 -27.76
N ASP A 12 32.99 0.20 -27.38
CA ASP A 12 33.23 -1.18 -26.95
C ASP A 12 32.37 -1.58 -25.74
N GLU A 13 32.18 -0.69 -24.77
CA GLU A 13 31.35 -0.99 -23.59
C GLU A 13 29.86 -1.05 -23.94
N LYS A 14 29.37 -0.17 -24.83
CA LYS A 14 27.99 -0.25 -25.34
C LYS A 14 27.76 -1.53 -26.12
N GLU A 15 28.72 -1.95 -26.92
CA GLU A 15 28.64 -3.19 -27.69
C GLU A 15 28.68 -4.43 -26.77
N LYS A 16 29.49 -4.41 -25.71
CA LYS A 16 29.45 -5.44 -24.65
C LYS A 16 28.13 -5.47 -23.90
N GLN A 17 27.50 -4.34 -23.64
CA GLN A 17 26.16 -4.30 -23.02
C GLN A 17 25.10 -4.88 -23.95
N ARG A 18 25.13 -4.52 -25.25
CA ARG A 18 24.22 -5.06 -26.25
C ARG A 18 24.39 -6.57 -26.42
N ASN A 19 25.62 -7.06 -26.45
CA ASN A 19 25.89 -8.50 -26.48
C ASN A 19 25.38 -9.21 -25.22
N ARG A 20 25.52 -8.61 -24.03
CA ARG A 20 24.92 -9.14 -22.80
C ARG A 20 23.40 -9.19 -22.85
N GLN A 21 22.75 -8.18 -23.41
CA GLN A 21 21.29 -8.16 -23.60
C GLN A 21 20.82 -9.21 -24.59
N LEU A 22 21.50 -9.32 -25.75
CA LEU A 22 21.20 -10.35 -26.76
C LEU A 22 21.42 -11.76 -26.19
N GLN A 23 22.43 -11.97 -25.36
CA GLN A 23 22.66 -13.27 -24.73
C GLN A 23 21.53 -13.63 -23.73
N LYS A 24 21.02 -12.65 -22.97
CA LYS A 24 19.85 -12.85 -22.10
C LYS A 24 18.60 -13.20 -22.91
N GLU A 25 18.38 -12.52 -24.02
CA GLU A 25 17.25 -12.77 -24.91
C GLU A 25 17.33 -14.16 -25.56
N ILE A 26 18.52 -14.56 -26.03
CA ILE A 26 18.76 -15.90 -26.57
C ILE A 26 18.49 -16.96 -25.51
N ASN A 27 18.91 -16.74 -24.25
CA ASN A 27 18.65 -17.70 -23.18
C ASN A 27 17.15 -17.80 -22.88
N ARG A 28 16.44 -16.66 -22.81
CA ARG A 28 14.98 -16.64 -22.64
C ARG A 28 14.25 -17.41 -23.74
N LEU A 29 14.59 -17.14 -25.01
CA LEU A 29 13.97 -17.83 -26.15
C LEU A 29 14.26 -19.33 -26.15
N ARG A 30 15.44 -19.76 -25.69
CA ARG A 30 15.76 -21.20 -25.53
C ARG A 30 14.96 -21.85 -24.39
N GLU A 31 14.73 -21.15 -23.29
CA GLU A 31 13.88 -21.62 -22.20
C GLU A 31 12.42 -21.76 -22.67
N GLU A 32 11.91 -20.79 -23.42
CA GLU A 32 10.59 -20.86 -24.04
C GLU A 32 10.49 -22.03 -25.04
N GLU A 33 11.49 -22.22 -25.90
CA GLU A 33 11.54 -23.33 -26.86
C GLU A 33 11.50 -24.69 -26.15
N THR A 34 12.24 -24.85 -25.06
CA THR A 34 12.23 -26.09 -24.27
C THR A 34 10.90 -26.32 -23.55
N SER A 35 10.26 -25.25 -23.04
CA SER A 35 8.90 -25.30 -22.47
C SER A 35 7.86 -25.72 -23.51
N TYR A 36 7.86 -25.09 -24.69
CA TYR A 36 6.92 -25.46 -25.76
C TYR A 36 7.14 -26.88 -26.25
N LYS A 37 8.39 -27.34 -26.40
CA LYS A 37 8.69 -28.74 -26.73
C LYS A 37 8.14 -29.72 -25.70
N LEU A 38 8.20 -29.39 -24.40
CA LEU A 38 7.63 -30.21 -23.35
C LEU A 38 6.10 -30.25 -23.43
N GLN A 39 5.45 -29.12 -23.67
CA GLN A 39 3.99 -29.06 -23.84
C GLN A 39 3.53 -29.86 -25.04
N ILE A 40 4.22 -29.74 -26.18
CA ILE A 40 3.94 -30.54 -27.39
C ILE A 40 4.05 -32.03 -27.07
N ARG A 41 5.09 -32.46 -26.35
CA ARG A 41 5.24 -33.87 -25.96
C ARG A 41 4.09 -34.36 -25.09
N LYS A 42 3.69 -33.57 -24.09
CA LYS A 42 2.55 -33.90 -23.21
C LYS A 42 1.25 -34.03 -24.01
N LEU A 43 0.97 -33.07 -24.90
CA LEU A 43 -0.23 -33.13 -25.74
C LEU A 43 -0.20 -34.34 -26.68
N GLN A 44 0.96 -34.72 -27.21
CA GLN A 44 1.10 -35.93 -28.01
C GLN A 44 0.82 -37.21 -27.20
N GLU A 45 1.30 -37.28 -25.96
CA GLU A 45 1.00 -38.39 -25.03
C GLU A 45 -0.49 -38.46 -24.68
N GLU A 46 -1.11 -37.33 -24.33
CA GLU A 46 -2.54 -37.26 -24.02
C GLU A 46 -3.42 -37.69 -25.20
N VAL A 47 -3.07 -37.25 -26.41
CA VAL A 47 -3.77 -37.66 -27.64
C VAL A 47 -3.62 -39.16 -27.88
N ALA A 48 -2.42 -39.71 -27.69
CA ALA A 48 -2.20 -41.16 -27.83
C ALA A 48 -3.01 -41.98 -26.82
N ASP A 49 -3.11 -41.51 -25.57
CA ASP A 49 -3.92 -42.13 -24.53
C ASP A 49 -5.42 -42.07 -24.85
N LEU A 50 -5.90 -40.94 -25.38
CA LEU A 50 -7.28 -40.80 -25.84
C LEU A 50 -7.59 -41.77 -26.99
N TYR A 51 -6.71 -41.89 -27.97
CA TYR A 51 -6.87 -42.87 -29.05
C TYR A 51 -6.95 -44.31 -28.52
N LYS A 52 -6.11 -44.66 -27.54
CA LYS A 52 -6.12 -45.97 -26.90
C LYS A 52 -7.45 -46.24 -26.17
N LYS A 53 -7.95 -45.26 -25.40
CA LYS A 53 -9.25 -45.33 -24.72
C LYS A 53 -10.40 -45.51 -25.71
N TYR A 54 -10.44 -44.71 -26.77
CA TYR A 54 -11.47 -44.80 -27.81
C TYR A 54 -11.48 -46.17 -28.49
N ARG A 55 -10.30 -46.75 -28.76
CA ARG A 55 -10.18 -48.09 -29.30
C ARG A 55 -10.75 -49.15 -28.35
N PHE A 56 -10.38 -49.10 -27.07
CA PHE A 56 -10.93 -50.02 -26.07
C PHE A 56 -12.44 -49.92 -25.95
N GLU A 57 -12.98 -48.71 -25.93
CA GLU A 57 -14.43 -48.50 -25.89
C GLU A 57 -15.11 -49.08 -27.13
N THR A 58 -14.52 -48.88 -28.31
CA THR A 58 -15.04 -49.44 -29.56
C THR A 58 -15.03 -50.96 -29.55
N ASP A 59 -13.97 -51.58 -29.05
CA ASP A 59 -13.86 -53.05 -28.95
C ASP A 59 -14.85 -53.61 -27.91
N ALA A 60 -15.04 -52.93 -26.78
CA ALA A 60 -16.05 -53.28 -25.79
C ALA A 60 -17.48 -53.18 -26.34
N ARG A 61 -17.79 -52.13 -27.12
CA ARG A 61 -19.08 -51.98 -27.79
C ARG A 61 -19.35 -53.11 -28.77
N LYS A 62 -18.34 -53.52 -29.55
CA LYS A 62 -18.46 -54.67 -30.47
C LYS A 62 -18.75 -55.97 -29.73
N LEU A 63 -18.07 -56.21 -28.60
CA LEU A 63 -18.30 -57.39 -27.77
C LEU A 63 -19.73 -57.39 -27.21
N LEU A 64 -20.19 -56.25 -26.66
CA LEU A 64 -21.54 -56.13 -26.12
C LEU A 64 -22.62 -56.34 -27.19
N ILE A 65 -22.41 -55.86 -28.41
CA ILE A 65 -23.32 -56.09 -29.52
C ILE A 65 -23.36 -57.59 -29.89
N ALA A 66 -22.22 -58.27 -29.86
CA ALA A 66 -22.16 -59.72 -30.09
C ALA A 66 -22.94 -60.49 -29.01
N ASP A 67 -22.70 -60.18 -27.73
CA ASP A 67 -23.41 -60.80 -26.60
C ASP A 67 -24.91 -60.53 -26.66
N TYR A 68 -25.32 -59.30 -26.99
CA TYR A 68 -26.72 -58.93 -27.16
C TYR A 68 -27.40 -59.74 -28.28
N ASN A 69 -26.71 -59.92 -29.41
CA ASN A 69 -27.23 -60.71 -30.52
C ASN A 69 -27.32 -62.19 -30.16
N GLU A 70 -26.36 -62.72 -29.39
CA GLU A 70 -26.41 -64.10 -28.90
C GLU A 70 -27.56 -64.33 -27.92
N LEU A 71 -27.77 -63.42 -26.96
CA LEU A 71 -28.90 -63.46 -26.03
C LEU A 71 -30.23 -63.38 -26.75
N LYS A 72 -30.34 -62.53 -27.77
CA LYS A 72 -31.55 -62.41 -28.59
C LYS A 72 -31.82 -63.68 -29.40
N ALA A 73 -30.79 -64.36 -29.88
CA ALA A 73 -30.93 -65.65 -30.54
C ALA A 73 -31.45 -66.72 -29.57
N ARG A 74 -30.85 -66.83 -28.38
CA ARG A 74 -31.31 -67.76 -27.32
C ARG A 74 -32.75 -67.50 -26.91
N GLN A 75 -33.14 -66.24 -26.72
CA GLN A 75 -34.51 -65.89 -26.36
C GLN A 75 -35.52 -66.25 -27.45
N ASN A 76 -35.15 -66.14 -28.73
CA ASN A 76 -36.01 -66.57 -29.84
C ASN A 76 -36.13 -68.10 -29.90
N ASP A 77 -35.06 -68.84 -29.57
CA ASP A 77 -35.08 -70.30 -29.46
C ASP A 77 -35.93 -70.75 -28.26
N ASP A 78 -35.75 -70.14 -27.09
CA ASP A 78 -36.54 -70.42 -25.87
C ASP A 78 -38.03 -70.10 -26.07
N GLN A 79 -38.37 -69.06 -26.84
CA GLN A 79 -39.75 -68.74 -27.19
C GLN A 79 -40.40 -69.74 -28.17
N GLN A 80 -39.61 -70.53 -28.90
CA GLN A 80 -40.13 -71.64 -29.72
C GLN A 80 -40.40 -72.90 -28.90
N ASP A 81 -39.74 -73.07 -27.75
CA ASP A 81 -39.88 -74.26 -26.87
C ASP A 81 -40.96 -74.08 -25.78
N GLU A 82 -41.48 -72.87 -25.53
CA GLU A 82 -42.53 -72.55 -24.53
C GLU A 82 -43.99 -72.78 -25.00
N GLU A 83 -44.28 -73.85 -25.76
CA GLU A 83 -45.67 -74.35 -25.88
C GLU A 83 -45.99 -75.25 -24.68
N VAL A 84 -46.19 -74.64 -23.51
CA VAL A 84 -46.33 -75.35 -22.22
C VAL A 84 -47.71 -75.98 -22.06
N VAL A 85 -47.73 -77.32 -22.10
CA VAL A 85 -48.84 -78.18 -21.66
C VAL A 85 -49.00 -78.07 -20.14
N ILE A 86 -50.16 -77.61 -19.68
CA ILE A 86 -50.50 -77.56 -18.24
C ILE A 86 -50.87 -78.98 -17.78
N GLU A 87 -49.89 -79.75 -17.32
CA GLU A 87 -50.13 -80.95 -16.54
C GLU A 87 -50.48 -80.57 -15.09
N LYS A 88 -51.63 -81.04 -14.60
CA LYS A 88 -52.02 -80.91 -13.20
C LYS A 88 -51.11 -81.81 -12.36
N GLU A 89 -50.09 -81.23 -11.73
CA GLU A 89 -49.15 -81.96 -10.87
C GLU A 89 -49.85 -82.62 -9.66
N ASP A 90 -49.39 -83.84 -9.33
CA ASP A 90 -49.88 -84.66 -8.20
C ASP A 90 -49.81 -83.88 -6.85
N PRO A 91 -50.89 -83.87 -6.04
CA PRO A 91 -50.91 -83.26 -4.71
C PRO A 91 -49.75 -83.65 -3.78
N VAL A 92 -49.19 -84.85 -3.92
CA VAL A 92 -48.02 -85.30 -3.15
C VAL A 92 -46.76 -84.55 -3.59
N ILE A 93 -46.59 -84.34 -4.89
CA ILE A 93 -45.49 -83.55 -5.47
C ILE A 93 -45.63 -82.09 -5.02
N LEU A 94 -46.84 -81.54 -5.01
CA LEU A 94 -47.10 -80.18 -4.52
C LEU A 94 -46.74 -80.03 -3.03
N LYS A 95 -47.05 -81.02 -2.19
CA LYS A 95 -46.61 -81.02 -0.78
C LYS A 95 -45.10 -81.10 -0.62
N LEU A 96 -44.42 -81.91 -1.43
CA LEU A 96 -42.96 -82.02 -1.42
C LEU A 96 -42.29 -80.72 -1.89
N LYS A 97 -42.79 -80.11 -2.96
CA LYS A 97 -42.35 -78.79 -3.45
C LYS A 97 -42.58 -77.71 -2.40
N LEU A 98 -43.73 -77.71 -1.73
CA LEU A 98 -44.02 -76.78 -0.65
C LEU A 98 -43.10 -76.97 0.56
N ALA A 99 -42.80 -78.21 0.95
CA ALA A 99 -41.85 -78.50 2.02
C ALA A 99 -40.44 -78.01 1.65
N ARG A 100 -40.00 -78.24 0.42
CA ARG A 100 -38.72 -77.75 -0.09
C ARG A 100 -38.66 -76.23 -0.15
N ALA A 101 -39.73 -75.58 -0.63
CA ALA A 101 -39.85 -74.12 -0.65
C ALA A 101 -39.82 -73.51 0.76
N LYS A 102 -40.40 -74.19 1.75
CA LYS A 102 -40.32 -73.77 3.16
C LYS A 102 -38.90 -73.89 3.70
N GLU A 103 -38.20 -74.95 3.36
CA GLU A 103 -36.79 -75.14 3.76
C GLU A 103 -35.89 -74.09 3.09
N ASP A 104 -36.06 -73.87 1.78
CA ASP A 104 -35.31 -72.86 1.04
C ASP A 104 -35.59 -71.46 1.60
N LEU A 105 -36.83 -71.16 1.96
CA LEU A 105 -37.22 -69.93 2.65
C LEU A 105 -36.57 -69.82 4.04
N HIS A 106 -36.46 -70.93 4.78
CA HIS A 106 -35.79 -70.94 6.06
C HIS A 106 -34.28 -70.68 5.93
N ILE A 107 -33.63 -71.30 4.96
CA ILE A 107 -32.21 -71.10 4.64
C ILE A 107 -31.95 -69.65 4.20
N ALA A 108 -32.80 -69.11 3.32
CA ALA A 108 -32.72 -67.72 2.87
C ALA A 108 -32.90 -66.74 4.04
N ASN A 109 -33.88 -66.96 4.91
CA ASN A 109 -34.09 -66.14 6.10
C ASN A 109 -32.89 -66.21 7.06
N LYS A 110 -32.31 -67.40 7.25
CA LYS A 110 -31.10 -67.57 8.06
C LYS A 110 -29.92 -66.80 7.45
N ARG A 111 -29.77 -66.83 6.12
CA ARG A 111 -28.71 -66.09 5.42
C ARG A 111 -28.91 -64.58 5.50
N ILE A 112 -30.15 -64.11 5.37
CA ILE A 112 -30.51 -62.70 5.58
C ILE A 112 -30.16 -62.30 7.01
N ASN A 113 -30.55 -63.07 8.02
CA ASN A 113 -30.23 -62.77 9.41
C ASN A 113 -28.72 -62.75 9.69
N GLN A 114 -27.94 -63.66 9.07
CA GLN A 114 -26.48 -63.63 9.14
C GLN A 114 -25.91 -62.36 8.51
N VAL A 115 -26.33 -62.02 7.29
CA VAL A 115 -25.91 -60.78 6.62
C VAL A 115 -26.33 -59.55 7.43
N MET A 116 -27.52 -59.52 8.03
CA MET A 116 -27.93 -58.40 8.88
C MET A 116 -27.10 -58.29 10.16
N ALA A 117 -26.66 -59.41 10.74
CA ALA A 117 -25.77 -59.41 11.89
C ALA A 117 -24.33 -59.01 11.51
N ASP A 118 -23.81 -59.58 10.43
CA ASP A 118 -22.47 -59.30 9.90
C ASP A 118 -22.34 -57.85 9.40
N TYR A 119 -23.42 -57.28 8.86
CA TYR A 119 -23.47 -55.91 8.34
C TYR A 119 -24.17 -54.91 9.29
N GLY A 120 -24.55 -55.34 10.50
CA GLY A 120 -25.09 -54.45 11.52
C GLY A 120 -24.05 -53.50 12.10
N ASP A 121 -22.76 -53.87 12.01
CA ASP A 121 -21.61 -53.16 12.57
C ASP A 121 -20.71 -52.48 11.50
N VAL A 122 -21.09 -52.51 10.23
CA VAL A 122 -20.40 -51.73 9.18
C VAL A 122 -21.00 -50.33 9.11
N VAL A 123 -20.18 -49.34 9.48
CA VAL A 123 -20.42 -47.88 9.49
C VAL A 123 -21.91 -47.52 9.53
N PRO A 124 -22.50 -47.44 10.75
CA PRO A 124 -23.88 -47.02 10.93
C PRO A 124 -24.19 -45.80 10.05
N ARG A 125 -25.30 -45.81 9.33
CA ARG A 125 -25.71 -44.75 8.39
C ARG A 125 -25.49 -43.32 8.93
N ARG A 126 -25.62 -43.13 10.24
CA ARG A 126 -25.33 -41.89 10.95
C ARG A 126 -23.86 -41.43 10.86
N GLU A 127 -22.90 -42.34 10.97
CA GLU A 127 -21.47 -42.05 10.82
C GLU A 127 -21.14 -41.71 9.37
N TYR A 128 -21.75 -42.41 8.41
CA TYR A 128 -21.64 -42.06 6.99
C TYR A 128 -22.18 -40.65 6.73
N GLU A 129 -23.39 -40.34 7.20
CA GLU A 129 -23.99 -39.00 7.07
C GLU A 129 -23.14 -37.92 7.76
N LEU A 130 -22.51 -38.25 8.90
CA LEU A 130 -21.59 -37.35 9.58
C LEU A 130 -20.32 -37.09 8.75
N ILE A 131 -19.71 -38.15 8.21
CA ILE A 131 -18.51 -38.05 7.36
C ILE A 131 -18.84 -37.34 6.04
N GLU A 132 -20.00 -37.59 5.46
CA GLU A 132 -20.45 -36.90 4.24
C GLU A 132 -20.67 -35.41 4.53
N SER A 133 -21.26 -35.06 5.67
CA SER A 133 -21.43 -33.67 6.07
C SER A 133 -20.09 -32.97 6.33
N SER A 134 -19.10 -33.66 6.91
CA SER A 134 -17.77 -33.08 7.12
C SER A 134 -16.99 -32.95 5.82
N TYR A 135 -17.12 -33.92 4.91
CA TYR A 135 -16.54 -33.87 3.58
C TYR A 135 -17.10 -32.68 2.78
N ARG A 136 -18.43 -32.49 2.74
CA ARG A 136 -19.05 -31.36 2.05
C ARG A 136 -18.62 -30.01 2.63
N LYS A 137 -18.41 -29.93 3.94
CA LYS A 137 -17.84 -28.71 4.58
C LYS A 137 -16.41 -28.47 4.13
N ALA A 138 -15.56 -29.49 4.19
CA ALA A 138 -14.17 -29.39 3.74
C ALA A 138 -14.06 -29.03 2.25
N GLU A 139 -14.96 -29.56 1.41
CA GLU A 139 -15.05 -29.23 -0.01
C GLU A 139 -15.43 -27.76 -0.22
N SER A 140 -16.44 -27.26 0.50
CA SER A 140 -16.81 -25.85 0.46
C SER A 140 -15.69 -24.92 0.96
N GLU A 141 -14.96 -25.31 2.00
CA GLU A 141 -13.82 -24.57 2.51
C GLU A 141 -12.67 -24.55 1.49
N LEU A 142 -12.41 -25.67 0.82
CA LEU A 142 -11.41 -25.78 -0.22
C LEU A 142 -11.72 -24.86 -1.41
N ASP A 143 -12.98 -24.80 -1.83
CA ASP A 143 -13.39 -23.94 -2.93
C ASP A 143 -13.35 -22.45 -2.53
N ALA A 144 -13.68 -22.12 -1.28
CA ALA A 144 -13.48 -20.77 -0.76
C ALA A 144 -12.00 -20.36 -0.77
N VAL A 145 -11.10 -21.24 -0.32
CA VAL A 145 -9.64 -20.97 -0.34
C VAL A 145 -9.11 -20.83 -1.77
N LYS A 146 -9.56 -21.66 -2.71
CA LYS A 146 -9.18 -21.52 -4.13
C LYS A 146 -9.62 -20.18 -4.70
N SER A 147 -10.83 -19.74 -4.38
CA SER A 147 -11.34 -18.42 -4.80
C SER A 147 -10.52 -17.29 -4.20
N GLN A 148 -10.21 -17.35 -2.90
CA GLN A 148 -9.33 -16.38 -2.24
C GLN A 148 -7.92 -16.36 -2.86
N TYR A 149 -7.35 -17.51 -3.18
CA TYR A 149 -6.05 -17.60 -3.83
C TYR A 149 -6.06 -16.96 -5.23
N ALA A 150 -7.12 -17.19 -6.02
CA ALA A 150 -7.29 -16.55 -7.31
C ALA A 150 -7.35 -15.01 -7.18
N ASN A 151 -8.13 -14.50 -6.23
CA ASN A 151 -8.21 -13.06 -5.97
C ASN A 151 -6.85 -12.47 -5.55
N ILE A 152 -6.13 -13.13 -4.65
CA ILE A 152 -4.79 -12.68 -4.22
C ILE A 152 -3.82 -12.66 -5.41
N MET A 153 -3.91 -13.65 -6.31
CA MET A 153 -3.08 -13.67 -7.52
C MET A 153 -3.40 -12.52 -8.48
N GLU A 154 -4.68 -12.15 -8.62
CA GLU A 154 -5.08 -10.98 -9.42
C GLU A 154 -4.61 -9.66 -8.82
N GLU A 155 -4.75 -9.51 -7.49
CA GLU A 155 -4.23 -8.34 -6.76
C GLU A 155 -2.70 -8.24 -6.88
N TYR A 156 -2.00 -9.36 -6.73
CA TYR A 156 -0.55 -9.42 -6.91
C TYR A 156 -0.13 -9.03 -8.33
N ASN A 157 -0.80 -9.55 -9.35
CA ASN A 157 -0.53 -9.20 -10.74
C ASN A 157 -0.80 -7.71 -11.01
N SER A 158 -1.88 -7.16 -10.47
CA SER A 158 -2.22 -5.75 -10.57
C SER A 158 -1.16 -4.87 -9.89
N LEU A 159 -0.73 -5.25 -8.69
CA LEU A 159 0.33 -4.55 -7.95
C LEU A 159 1.67 -4.62 -8.70
N LEU A 160 2.00 -5.75 -9.32
CA LEU A 160 3.21 -5.92 -10.12
C LEU A 160 3.20 -4.99 -11.35
N ILE A 161 2.05 -4.83 -12.01
CA ILE A 161 1.89 -3.88 -13.13
C ILE A 161 2.11 -2.44 -12.62
N MET A 162 1.48 -2.07 -11.50
CA MET A 162 1.65 -0.74 -10.90
C MET A 162 3.09 -0.46 -10.50
N TYR A 163 3.79 -1.45 -9.91
CA TYR A 163 5.20 -1.33 -9.54
C TYR A 163 6.09 -1.07 -10.76
N LYS A 164 5.90 -1.82 -11.85
CA LYS A 164 6.65 -1.62 -13.10
C LYS A 164 6.40 -0.24 -13.70
N GLU A 165 5.17 0.26 -13.63
CA GLU A 165 4.85 1.60 -14.10
C GLU A 165 5.48 2.69 -13.22
N LEU A 166 5.46 2.53 -11.89
CA LEU A 166 6.18 3.43 -10.98
C LEU A 166 7.68 3.42 -11.24
N GLU A 167 8.26 2.25 -11.51
CA GLU A 167 9.66 2.12 -11.87
C GLU A 167 9.97 2.89 -13.16
N ARG A 168 9.13 2.73 -14.19
CA ARG A 168 9.24 3.49 -15.45
C ARG A 168 9.14 4.99 -15.22
N ARG A 169 8.21 5.45 -14.37
CA ARG A 169 8.05 6.89 -14.03
C ARG A 169 9.26 7.43 -13.28
N ARG A 170 9.81 6.66 -12.33
CA ARG A 170 11.06 7.01 -11.63
C ARG A 170 12.19 7.20 -12.64
N ASP A 171 12.37 6.26 -13.55
CA ASP A 171 13.47 6.29 -14.51
C ASP A 171 13.33 7.48 -15.48
N MET A 172 12.12 7.77 -15.95
CA MET A 172 11.84 8.99 -16.73
C MET A 172 12.20 10.26 -15.95
N SER A 173 11.75 10.39 -14.70
CA SER A 173 12.07 11.57 -13.88
C SER A 173 13.57 11.69 -13.59
N MET A 174 14.29 10.56 -13.45
CA MET A 174 15.75 10.59 -13.32
C MET A 174 16.43 11.09 -14.59
N GLU A 175 15.95 10.66 -15.77
CA GLU A 175 16.45 11.13 -17.06
C GLU A 175 16.16 12.64 -17.26
N GLU A 176 14.96 13.09 -16.92
CA GLU A 176 14.60 14.52 -16.91
C GLU A 176 15.51 15.33 -15.99
N LEU A 177 15.77 14.84 -14.77
CA LEU A 177 16.68 15.48 -13.82
C LEU A 177 18.11 15.54 -14.36
N GLU A 178 18.61 14.47 -15.00
CA GLU A 178 19.92 14.48 -15.66
C GLU A 178 19.95 15.49 -16.80
N GLN A 179 18.90 15.56 -17.61
CA GLN A 179 18.81 16.49 -18.71
C GLN A 179 18.82 17.94 -18.21
N ILE A 180 18.04 18.25 -17.17
CA ILE A 180 18.04 19.56 -16.50
C ILE A 180 19.42 19.88 -15.94
N LYS A 181 20.09 18.92 -15.29
CA LYS A 181 21.46 19.10 -14.79
C LYS A 181 22.46 19.39 -15.91
N ARG A 182 22.31 18.77 -17.09
CA ARG A 182 23.17 19.00 -18.26
C ARG A 182 22.90 20.35 -18.92
N SER A 183 21.64 20.79 -18.96
CA SER A 183 21.27 22.10 -19.52
C SER A 183 21.43 23.25 -18.53
N ALA A 184 21.58 22.96 -17.24
CA ALA A 184 21.84 23.95 -16.22
C ALA A 184 23.22 24.56 -16.45
N THR A 185 23.27 25.87 -16.65
CA THR A 185 24.51 26.63 -16.56
C THR A 185 25.12 26.38 -15.17
N PRO A 186 26.43 26.11 -15.06
CA PRO A 186 27.08 25.90 -13.77
C PRO A 186 26.74 27.05 -12.82
N ARG A 187 26.21 26.72 -11.63
CA ARG A 187 25.95 27.75 -10.62
C ARG A 187 27.27 28.41 -10.21
N PRO A 188 27.31 29.74 -10.01
CA PRO A 188 28.47 30.40 -9.44
C PRO A 188 28.85 29.78 -8.09
N ASP A 189 30.14 29.71 -7.82
CA ASP A 189 30.65 29.34 -6.50
C ASP A 189 30.52 30.52 -5.55
N TRP A 190 29.38 30.57 -4.85
CA TRP A 190 29.02 31.65 -3.93
C TRP A 190 29.94 31.75 -2.71
N SER A 191 30.68 30.69 -2.37
CA SER A 191 31.62 30.72 -1.24
C SER A 191 32.77 31.69 -1.49
N ARG A 192 33.18 31.87 -2.75
CA ARG A 192 34.25 32.80 -3.14
C ARG A 192 33.87 34.27 -2.97
N CYS A 193 32.58 34.58 -3.00
CA CYS A 193 32.09 35.95 -2.90
C CYS A 193 32.42 36.60 -1.54
N GLY A 194 32.56 35.81 -0.47
CA GLY A 194 32.86 36.31 0.87
C GLY A 194 34.21 37.04 0.99
N GLU A 195 35.20 36.69 0.16
CA GLU A 195 36.50 37.38 0.12
C GLU A 195 36.41 38.80 -0.45
N PHE A 196 35.43 39.04 -1.33
CA PHE A 196 35.25 40.31 -2.04
C PHE A 196 34.08 41.15 -1.49
N PHE A 197 33.30 40.59 -0.57
CA PHE A 197 32.16 41.26 0.03
C PHE A 197 32.60 42.26 1.11
N LYS A 198 31.98 43.45 1.16
CA LYS A 198 32.30 44.41 2.24
C LYS A 198 31.74 43.87 3.56
N GLY A 199 32.63 43.69 4.54
CA GLY A 199 32.33 43.00 5.80
C GLY A 199 32.86 41.57 5.86
N GLY A 200 33.50 41.08 4.80
CA GLY A 200 34.26 39.84 4.80
C GLY A 200 33.40 38.57 4.79
N PRO A 201 34.03 37.40 5.00
CA PRO A 201 33.38 36.10 4.87
C PRO A 201 32.32 35.85 5.94
N GLU A 202 32.46 36.41 7.14
CA GLU A 202 31.47 36.26 8.23
C GLU A 202 30.14 36.95 7.88
N LYS A 203 30.20 38.21 7.44
CA LYS A 203 29.01 38.95 7.02
C LYS A 203 28.38 38.37 5.76
N TRP A 204 29.21 37.86 4.85
CA TRP A 204 28.70 37.12 3.69
C TRP A 204 27.98 35.84 4.10
N ALA A 205 28.54 35.06 5.03
CA ALA A 205 27.89 33.85 5.54
C ALA A 205 26.54 34.16 6.19
N GLU A 206 26.45 35.24 6.96
CA GLU A 206 25.20 35.68 7.60
C GLU A 206 24.10 36.03 6.59
N ILE A 207 24.45 36.77 5.53
CA ILE A 207 23.51 37.25 4.51
C ILE A 207 23.20 36.17 3.48
N SER A 208 24.17 35.34 3.11
CA SER A 208 23.99 34.27 2.13
C SER A 208 23.26 33.05 2.68
N ASP A 209 23.22 32.89 4.00
CA ASP A 209 22.52 31.81 4.68
C ASP A 209 21.01 31.83 4.37
N GLY A 210 20.54 30.78 3.71
CA GLY A 210 19.14 30.61 3.30
C GLY A 210 18.75 31.33 2.01
N CYS A 211 19.67 32.04 1.34
CA CYS A 211 19.40 32.73 0.07
C CYS A 211 19.56 31.80 -1.14
N SER A 212 18.70 31.97 -2.14
CA SER A 212 18.83 31.32 -3.44
C SER A 212 19.97 31.94 -4.27
N SER A 213 20.47 31.23 -5.30
CA SER A 213 21.54 31.80 -6.14
C SER A 213 21.12 33.06 -6.89
N ASP A 214 19.85 33.18 -7.27
CA ASP A 214 19.31 34.40 -7.87
C ASP A 214 19.32 35.54 -6.85
N GLU A 215 18.99 35.23 -5.59
CA GLU A 215 18.94 36.21 -4.51
C GLU A 215 20.34 36.72 -4.14
N LEU A 216 21.34 35.85 -4.20
CA LEU A 216 22.74 36.22 -4.00
C LEU A 216 23.26 37.15 -5.10
N VAL A 217 22.71 37.08 -6.32
CA VAL A 217 23.01 38.07 -7.37
C VAL A 217 22.51 39.44 -6.93
N ASP A 218 21.27 39.56 -6.44
CA ASP A 218 20.73 40.85 -6.01
C ASP A 218 21.51 41.45 -4.83
N VAL A 219 21.96 40.61 -3.90
CA VAL A 219 22.82 41.05 -2.78
C VAL A 219 24.14 41.63 -3.30
N LEU A 220 24.75 41.00 -4.32
CA LEU A 220 25.95 41.54 -4.95
C LEU A 220 25.66 42.82 -5.76
N LEU A 221 24.51 42.89 -6.45
CA LEU A 221 24.09 44.09 -7.18
C LEU A 221 23.84 45.26 -6.23
N ALA A 222 23.20 45.02 -5.08
CA ALA A 222 23.01 46.00 -4.01
C ALA A 222 24.34 46.56 -3.51
N GLN A 223 25.27 45.65 -3.26
CA GLN A 223 26.60 45.95 -2.80
C GLN A 223 27.42 46.78 -3.82
N LEU A 224 27.26 46.50 -5.11
CA LEU A 224 27.86 47.26 -6.21
C LEU A 224 27.20 48.62 -6.41
N ALA A 225 25.88 48.70 -6.28
CA ALA A 225 25.11 49.94 -6.40
C ALA A 225 25.26 50.87 -5.18
N GLY A 226 25.82 50.38 -4.07
CA GLY A 226 25.95 51.13 -2.82
C GLY A 226 24.61 51.39 -2.14
N VAL A 227 23.58 50.63 -2.52
CA VAL A 227 22.24 50.66 -1.91
C VAL A 227 22.27 49.77 -0.68
N ASP A 228 21.51 50.13 0.36
CA ASP A 228 21.39 49.26 1.54
C ASP A 228 20.88 47.89 1.06
N ILE A 229 21.61 46.84 1.43
CA ILE A 229 21.27 45.45 1.13
C ILE A 229 19.87 45.17 1.68
N ASN A 230 19.50 45.78 2.81
CA ASN A 230 18.16 45.67 3.38
C ASN A 230 17.08 46.35 2.51
N ASP A 231 17.40 47.39 1.73
CA ASP A 231 16.43 48.04 0.83
C ASP A 231 16.20 47.25 -0.46
N ILE A 232 17.16 46.42 -0.88
CA ILE A 232 17.01 45.51 -2.01
C ILE A 232 16.49 44.14 -1.57
N LEU A 233 16.82 43.71 -0.35
CA LEU A 233 16.23 42.54 0.31
C LEU A 233 14.83 42.80 0.88
N LYS A 234 14.39 44.07 1.01
CA LYS A 234 12.97 44.48 0.99
C LYS A 234 12.39 44.16 -0.39
N ARG A 235 12.41 42.87 -0.73
CA ARG A 235 11.80 42.28 -1.91
C ARG A 235 10.30 42.38 -1.74
N GLU A 236 9.63 42.85 -2.78
CA GLU A 236 8.17 42.99 -2.95
C GLU A 236 7.41 42.97 -1.61
N ALA A 237 7.15 44.16 -1.06
CA ALA A 237 6.23 44.28 0.06
C ALA A 237 4.96 43.48 -0.24
N PHE A 238 4.49 42.71 0.74
CA PHE A 238 3.25 42.00 0.54
C PHE A 238 2.13 43.03 0.38
N HIS A 239 1.24 42.76 -0.56
CA HIS A 239 0.04 43.56 -0.71
C HIS A 239 -1.02 42.97 0.22
N GLY A 240 -1.61 43.82 1.06
CA GLY A 240 -2.69 43.45 1.95
C GLY A 240 -3.85 42.81 1.19
N GLN A 241 -4.40 41.72 1.71
CA GLN A 241 -5.52 40.96 1.15
C GLN A 241 -6.88 41.62 1.40
N GLY A 242 -6.91 42.79 2.04
CA GLY A 242 -8.12 43.53 2.41
C GLY A 242 -8.62 43.19 3.80
N THR A 243 -9.76 43.79 4.18
CA THR A 243 -10.34 43.73 5.53
C THR A 243 -11.68 42.99 5.57
N SER A 244 -12.02 42.24 4.52
CA SER A 244 -13.28 41.48 4.42
C SER A 244 -13.31 40.27 5.36
N GLU A 245 -14.50 39.84 5.76
CA GLU A 245 -14.72 38.65 6.61
C GLU A 245 -14.24 37.33 5.97
N SER A 246 -14.04 37.28 4.65
CA SER A 246 -13.47 36.12 3.95
C SER A 246 -11.96 35.97 4.11
N VAL A 247 -11.26 36.99 4.62
CA VAL A 247 -9.82 36.98 4.83
C VAL A 247 -9.55 36.59 6.28
N PRO A 248 -8.66 35.60 6.56
CA PRO A 248 -8.32 35.20 7.92
C PRO A 248 -7.89 36.39 8.77
N LYS A 249 -8.29 36.43 10.05
CA LYS A 249 -8.08 37.60 10.91
C LYS A 249 -6.63 38.12 10.93
N TYR A 250 -5.66 37.21 10.95
CA TYR A 250 -4.23 37.54 10.98
C TYR A 250 -3.66 38.10 9.66
N LEU A 251 -4.46 38.14 8.59
CA LEU A 251 -4.12 38.72 7.28
C LEU A 251 -4.98 39.94 6.92
N GLN A 252 -5.94 40.34 7.77
CA GLN A 252 -6.83 41.47 7.49
C GLN A 252 -6.06 42.80 7.56
N TRP A 253 -5.59 43.28 6.41
CA TRP A 253 -4.83 44.52 6.29
C TRP A 253 -4.98 45.12 4.90
N GLU A 254 -4.92 46.45 4.85
CA GLU A 254 -4.97 47.22 3.61
C GLU A 254 -3.68 48.04 3.49
N GLY A 255 -3.01 47.93 2.34
CA GLY A 255 -1.72 48.57 2.06
C GLY A 255 -0.54 47.60 2.03
N GLU A 256 0.66 48.15 1.98
CA GLU A 256 1.90 47.38 1.90
C GLU A 256 2.32 46.85 3.28
N VAL A 257 2.78 45.61 3.31
CA VAL A 257 3.29 44.93 4.50
C VAL A 257 4.72 44.50 4.27
N ILE A 258 5.59 44.77 5.25
CA ILE A 258 7.02 44.50 5.13
C ILE A 258 7.27 42.99 5.09
N ASN A 259 7.93 42.54 4.02
CA ASN A 259 8.45 41.18 3.94
C ASN A 259 9.79 41.09 4.69
N LYS A 260 9.76 40.46 5.86
CA LYS A 260 10.91 40.16 6.72
C LYS A 260 11.64 38.89 6.28
N ARG A 261 11.04 38.07 5.40
CA ARG A 261 11.56 36.76 4.95
C ARG A 261 12.11 35.93 6.10
N ILE A 262 11.27 35.65 7.09
CA ILE A 262 11.68 34.90 8.28
C ILE A 262 12.36 33.57 7.90
N LYS A 263 13.43 33.24 8.63
CA LYS A 263 14.18 31.99 8.46
C LYS A 263 13.40 30.81 9.04
N ARG A 264 13.82 29.59 8.71
CA ARG A 264 13.20 28.36 9.23
C ARG A 264 13.15 28.33 10.77
N ALA A 265 14.22 28.72 11.45
CA ALA A 265 14.27 28.72 12.91
C ALA A 265 13.23 29.65 13.54
N GLU A 266 13.02 30.83 12.94
CA GLU A 266 12.01 31.80 13.39
C GLU A 266 10.58 31.32 13.11
N LEU A 267 10.37 30.66 11.97
CA LEU A 267 9.10 29.99 11.66
C LEU A 267 8.78 28.91 12.69
N GLU A 268 9.74 28.03 13.00
CA GLU A 268 9.57 26.96 13.99
C GLU A 268 9.27 27.52 15.39
N ASP A 269 9.92 28.60 15.79
CA ASP A 269 9.65 29.29 17.06
C ASP A 269 8.25 29.92 17.09
N MET A 270 7.83 30.56 15.99
CA MET A 270 6.50 31.15 15.89
C MET A 270 5.39 30.10 15.90
N MET A 271 5.57 28.99 15.18
CA MET A 271 4.65 27.86 15.18
C MET A 271 4.55 27.22 16.56
N SER A 272 5.69 26.95 17.21
CA SER A 272 5.74 26.33 18.54
C SER A 272 5.06 27.23 19.58
N GLY A 273 5.34 28.52 19.56
CA GLY A 273 4.71 29.48 20.46
C GLY A 273 3.20 29.62 20.23
N PHE A 274 2.73 29.57 18.97
CA PHE A 274 1.29 29.56 18.68
C PHE A 274 0.62 28.33 19.27
N TRP A 275 1.18 27.13 19.04
CA TRP A 275 0.60 25.90 19.56
C TRP A 275 0.57 25.86 21.08
N GLU A 276 1.62 26.35 21.75
CA GLU A 276 1.63 26.51 23.19
C GLU A 276 0.53 27.45 23.68
N HIS A 277 0.35 28.59 23.00
CA HIS A 277 -0.68 29.56 23.34
C HIS A 277 -2.10 28.98 23.15
N TRP A 278 -2.35 28.25 22.05
CA TRP A 278 -3.63 27.60 21.80
C TRP A 278 -3.92 26.50 22.83
N LEU A 279 -2.95 25.63 23.14
CA LEU A 279 -3.09 24.59 24.17
C LEU A 279 -3.38 25.19 25.55
N LEU A 280 -2.75 26.32 25.90
CA LEU A 280 -3.01 27.02 27.16
C LEU A 280 -4.45 27.57 27.22
N LYS A 281 -4.98 28.11 26.13
CA LYS A 281 -6.37 28.55 26.05
C LYS A 281 -7.35 27.39 26.21
N ILE A 282 -7.08 26.27 25.54
CA ILE A 282 -7.89 25.04 25.69
C ILE A 282 -7.88 24.57 27.15
N SER A 283 -6.70 24.54 27.79
CA SER A 283 -6.57 24.11 29.18
C SER A 283 -7.35 24.96 30.17
N LYS A 284 -7.56 26.24 29.87
CA LYS A 284 -8.31 27.18 30.70
C LYS A 284 -9.82 27.15 30.43
N GLY A 285 -10.25 26.44 29.40
CA GLY A 285 -11.63 26.47 28.91
C GLY A 285 -11.96 27.74 28.10
N ASP A 286 -10.96 28.55 27.77
CA ASP A 286 -11.11 29.79 27.00
C ASP A 286 -11.21 29.53 25.48
N ALA A 287 -10.88 28.32 25.04
CA ALA A 287 -10.99 27.90 23.65
C ALA A 287 -11.38 26.42 23.52
N THR A 288 -12.01 26.07 22.41
CA THR A 288 -12.34 24.70 22.03
C THR A 288 -11.61 24.28 20.74
N THR A 289 -11.59 22.98 20.47
CA THR A 289 -11.05 22.44 19.20
C THR A 289 -11.86 22.85 17.96
N LYS A 290 -13.04 23.44 18.16
CA LYS A 290 -13.94 23.91 17.09
C LYS A 290 -13.82 25.41 16.85
N ASP A 291 -13.01 26.12 17.64
CA ASP A 291 -12.86 27.56 17.50
C ASP A 291 -12.07 27.88 16.23
N SER A 292 -12.38 29.05 15.66
CA SER A 292 -11.69 29.56 14.49
C SER A 292 -10.22 29.87 14.83
N LEU A 293 -9.29 29.08 14.29
CA LEU A 293 -7.87 29.20 14.61
C LEU A 293 -7.24 30.49 14.08
N ASP A 294 -7.84 31.12 13.08
CA ASP A 294 -7.40 32.41 12.55
C ASP A 294 -7.48 33.54 13.59
N GLU A 295 -8.56 33.60 14.37
CA GLU A 295 -8.71 34.55 15.47
C GLU A 295 -7.72 34.23 16.59
N VAL A 296 -7.55 32.95 16.94
CA VAL A 296 -6.58 32.56 17.96
C VAL A 296 -5.15 32.93 17.55
N LEU A 297 -4.81 32.72 16.28
CA LEU A 297 -3.50 33.08 15.72
C LEU A 297 -3.29 34.59 15.73
N TYR A 298 -4.29 35.37 15.34
CA TYR A 298 -4.23 36.82 15.42
C TYR A 298 -3.99 37.31 16.86
N GLN A 299 -4.74 36.77 17.83
CA GLN A 299 -4.56 37.10 19.25
C GLN A 299 -3.17 36.70 19.77
N TYR A 300 -2.64 35.56 19.33
CA TYR A 300 -1.27 35.15 19.63
C TYR A 300 -0.24 36.15 19.07
N LEU A 301 -0.37 36.53 17.79
CA LEU A 301 0.54 37.47 17.14
C LEU A 301 0.48 38.86 17.77
N LEU A 302 -0.70 39.32 18.19
CA LEU A 302 -0.84 40.54 18.98
C LEU A 302 -0.11 40.44 20.32
N ALA A 303 -0.36 39.37 21.07
CA ALA A 303 0.28 39.16 22.38
C ALA A 303 1.81 39.07 22.27
N ARG A 304 2.32 38.41 21.21
CA ARG A 304 3.75 38.28 20.93
C ARG A 304 4.42 39.61 20.58
N ASN A 305 3.68 40.55 19.98
CA ASN A 305 4.18 41.87 19.59
C ASN A 305 3.72 42.98 20.53
N GLU A 306 3.50 42.69 21.82
CA GLU A 306 3.14 43.70 22.84
C GLU A 306 1.88 44.52 22.50
N GLY A 307 0.96 43.93 21.72
CA GLY A 307 -0.27 44.59 21.27
C GLY A 307 -0.11 45.51 20.05
N VAL A 308 1.09 45.57 19.44
CA VAL A 308 1.33 46.38 18.25
C VAL A 308 0.71 45.70 17.02
N VAL A 309 -0.39 46.26 16.52
CA VAL A 309 -1.19 45.70 15.41
C VAL A 309 -0.35 45.56 14.14
N ASN A 310 0.39 46.59 13.74
CA ASN A 310 1.20 46.55 12.51
C ASN A 310 2.21 45.40 12.54
N SER A 311 2.93 45.22 13.65
CA SER A 311 3.90 44.14 13.82
C SER A 311 3.24 42.76 13.84
N ALA A 312 2.04 42.64 14.40
CA ALA A 312 1.27 41.40 14.39
C ALA A 312 0.85 41.02 12.97
N ILE A 313 0.36 41.98 12.19
CA ILE A 313 0.02 41.79 10.78
C ILE A 313 1.25 41.43 9.96
N GLU A 314 2.36 42.17 10.11
CA GLU A 314 3.62 41.84 9.45
C GLU A 314 4.04 40.40 9.73
N ASN A 315 4.00 39.97 10.99
CA ASN A 315 4.34 38.59 11.35
C ASN A 315 3.33 37.59 10.76
N GLY A 316 2.05 37.94 10.63
CA GLY A 316 1.04 37.10 9.98
C GLY A 316 1.33 36.84 8.50
N TYR A 317 1.64 37.90 7.74
CA TYR A 317 2.02 37.77 6.32
C TYR A 317 3.33 36.99 6.16
N ASN A 318 4.33 37.29 6.98
CA ASN A 318 5.61 36.58 6.94
C ASN A 318 5.49 35.11 7.35
N LEU A 319 4.62 34.79 8.29
CA LEU A 319 4.31 33.42 8.69
C LEU A 319 3.68 32.66 7.52
N LYS A 320 2.71 33.27 6.83
CA LYS A 320 2.04 32.65 5.68
C LYS A 320 3.01 32.39 4.54
N ASP A 321 3.81 33.39 4.16
CA ASP A 321 4.86 33.24 3.15
C ASP A 321 5.85 32.14 3.52
N ALA A 322 6.33 32.11 4.76
CA ALA A 322 7.27 31.09 5.21
C ALA A 322 6.64 29.68 5.18
N CYS A 323 5.37 29.54 5.56
CA CYS A 323 4.66 28.26 5.45
C CYS A 323 4.60 27.76 4.01
N ASP A 324 4.36 28.65 3.05
CA ASP A 324 4.30 28.30 1.63
C ASP A 324 5.71 27.92 1.09
N ARG A 325 6.77 28.66 1.49
CA ARG A 325 8.17 28.33 1.13
C ARG A 325 8.64 27.00 1.72
N PHE A 326 8.28 26.73 2.97
CA PHE A 326 8.68 25.52 3.70
C PHE A 326 7.61 24.41 3.67
N GLN A 327 6.69 24.44 2.71
CA GLN A 327 5.59 23.46 2.58
C GLN A 327 6.05 22.00 2.43
N HIS A 328 7.30 21.78 2.03
CA HIS A 328 7.91 20.45 1.90
C HIS A 328 8.19 19.80 3.27
N ILE A 329 8.20 20.59 4.35
CA ILE A 329 8.40 20.11 5.71
C ILE A 329 7.04 19.68 6.28
N LEU A 330 6.93 18.42 6.67
CA LEU A 330 5.65 17.80 7.06
C LEU A 330 4.89 18.59 8.15
N HIS A 331 5.56 19.01 9.22
CA HIS A 331 4.89 19.70 10.33
C HIS A 331 4.50 21.14 9.96
N VAL A 332 5.22 21.79 9.04
CA VAL A 332 4.86 23.11 8.48
C VAL A 332 3.64 22.98 7.58
N ASN A 333 3.62 21.94 6.74
CA ASN A 333 2.47 21.65 5.89
C ASN A 333 1.20 21.35 6.71
N LEU A 334 1.33 20.53 7.75
CA LEU A 334 0.24 20.22 8.67
C LEU A 334 -0.29 21.49 9.35
N PHE A 335 0.60 22.35 9.84
CA PHE A 335 0.24 23.63 10.43
C PHE A 335 -0.55 24.53 9.45
N SER A 336 -0.03 24.70 8.23
CA SER A 336 -0.69 25.50 7.19
C SER A 336 -2.07 24.92 6.81
N SER A 337 -2.18 23.60 6.67
CA SER A 337 -3.43 22.91 6.32
C SER A 337 -4.49 23.04 7.42
N ILE A 338 -4.07 22.98 8.69
CA ILE A 338 -4.98 23.19 9.83
C ILE A 338 -5.45 24.64 9.89
N LEU A 339 -4.56 25.61 9.66
CA LEU A 339 -4.93 27.04 9.62
C LEU A 339 -5.87 27.38 8.46
N ALA A 340 -5.69 26.73 7.31
CA ALA A 340 -6.57 26.89 6.15
C ALA A 340 -7.97 26.27 6.36
N GLY A 341 -8.13 25.43 7.37
CA GLY A 341 -9.36 24.67 7.61
C GLY A 341 -9.52 23.41 6.76
N ASP A 342 -8.48 23.03 5.98
CA ASP A 342 -8.46 21.80 5.18
C ASP A 342 -8.35 20.54 6.07
N MET A 343 -7.78 20.70 7.27
CA MET A 343 -7.57 19.64 8.25
C MET A 343 -8.10 20.04 9.62
N ASP A 344 -8.73 19.09 10.32
CA ASP A 344 -9.24 19.33 11.67
C ASP A 344 -8.10 19.40 12.71
N ALA A 345 -8.23 20.34 13.66
CA ALA A 345 -7.22 20.58 14.68
C ALA A 345 -6.98 19.37 15.61
N SER A 346 -7.91 18.41 15.68
CA SER A 346 -7.72 17.14 16.40
C SER A 346 -6.55 16.32 15.87
N ILE A 347 -6.18 16.47 14.60
CA ILE A 347 -5.02 15.78 14.02
C ILE A 347 -3.74 16.20 14.75
N PHE A 348 -3.58 17.50 15.02
CA PHE A 348 -2.43 17.99 15.77
C PHE A 348 -2.44 17.51 17.22
N LEU A 349 -3.60 17.50 17.88
CA LEU A 349 -3.73 16.98 19.25
C LEU A 349 -3.39 15.48 19.33
N ASN A 350 -3.83 14.69 18.36
CA ASN A 350 -3.49 13.28 18.25
C ASN A 350 -1.99 13.09 18.02
N TRP A 351 -1.40 13.88 17.12
CA TRP A 351 0.04 13.87 16.86
C TRP A 351 0.84 14.19 18.12
N ILE A 352 0.48 15.25 18.85
CA ILE A 352 1.11 15.58 20.14
C ILE A 352 0.92 14.47 21.17
N SER A 353 -0.28 13.91 21.29
CA SER A 353 -0.57 12.83 22.24
C SER A 353 0.31 11.61 21.97
N LEU A 354 0.47 11.24 20.69
CA LEU A 354 1.35 10.17 20.27
C LEU A 354 2.82 10.50 20.56
N GLN A 355 3.27 11.71 20.25
CA GLN A 355 4.63 12.16 20.55
C GLN A 355 4.95 12.07 22.05
N VAL A 356 4.02 12.51 22.89
CA VAL A 356 4.13 12.40 24.36
C VAL A 356 4.21 10.95 24.79
N SER A 357 3.29 10.10 24.34
CA SER A 357 3.25 8.68 24.72
C SER A 357 4.51 7.93 24.28
N LEU A 358 5.02 8.21 23.08
CA LEU A 358 6.28 7.66 22.61
C LEU A 358 7.46 8.14 23.46
N THR A 359 7.49 9.43 23.79
CA THR A 359 8.55 10.00 24.63
C THR A 359 8.54 9.42 26.05
N GLU A 360 7.36 9.17 26.62
CA GLU A 360 7.20 8.50 27.92
C GLU A 360 7.71 7.06 27.87
N LYS A 361 7.30 6.28 26.87
CA LYS A 361 7.80 4.91 26.67
C LYS A 361 9.31 4.86 26.43
N LEU A 362 9.85 5.81 25.65
CA LEU A 362 11.29 5.91 25.45
C LEU A 362 12.02 6.26 26.75
N LYS A 363 11.46 7.13 27.61
CA LYS A 363 12.01 7.38 28.95
C LYS A 363 11.94 6.15 29.84
N GLU A 364 10.87 5.36 29.79
CA GLU A 364 10.79 4.10 30.54
C GLU A 364 11.88 3.12 30.10
N ILE A 365 12.10 2.98 28.79
CA ILE A 365 13.16 2.14 28.21
C ILE A 365 14.56 2.68 28.60
N CYS A 366 14.78 3.99 28.48
CA CYS A 366 16.05 4.61 28.87
C CYS A 366 16.28 4.66 30.39
N ASN A 367 15.23 4.59 31.21
CA ASN A 367 15.37 4.48 32.66
C ASN A 367 15.55 3.01 33.11
N SER A 368 15.14 2.03 32.29
CA SER A 368 15.54 0.62 32.49
C SER A 368 16.99 0.34 32.10
N ASP A 369 17.57 1.17 31.22
CA ASP A 369 19.00 1.18 30.89
C ASP A 369 19.66 2.39 31.55
N ASN A 370 19.96 2.26 32.85
CA ASN A 370 20.54 3.31 33.67
C ASN A 370 21.99 3.62 33.24
N GLU A 371 22.18 4.33 32.11
CA GLU A 371 23.45 4.94 31.72
C GLU A 371 23.34 6.02 30.62
N PHE A 372 22.27 6.80 30.50
CA PHE A 372 22.31 8.02 29.66
C PHE A 372 21.40 9.15 30.18
N SER A 373 21.78 9.74 31.31
CA SER A 373 21.15 10.96 31.82
C SER A 373 21.98 12.19 31.41
N SER A 374 21.78 12.71 30.18
CA SER A 374 22.23 14.08 29.86
C SER A 374 21.49 14.82 28.73
N MET A 375 20.39 14.30 28.16
CA MET A 375 19.64 15.00 27.10
C MET A 375 18.13 15.20 27.40
N ALA A 376 17.77 15.46 28.66
CA ALA A 376 16.39 15.75 29.06
C ALA A 376 16.09 17.26 29.15
N GLY A 377 16.62 18.06 28.22
CA GLY A 377 16.43 19.51 28.23
C GLY A 377 16.16 20.07 26.85
N THR A 378 14.93 19.92 26.34
CA THR A 378 14.29 20.82 25.35
C THR A 378 12.97 20.22 24.86
N ASN A 379 11.92 20.20 25.70
CA ASN A 379 10.55 20.25 25.17
C ASN A 379 9.56 20.61 26.28
N ILE A 380 9.51 21.91 26.59
CA ILE A 380 8.55 22.50 27.53
C ILE A 380 7.11 22.30 27.01
N SER A 381 6.94 22.27 25.69
CA SER A 381 5.67 22.03 25.00
C SER A 381 5.10 20.64 25.28
N ALA A 382 5.94 19.59 25.36
CA ALA A 382 5.50 18.22 25.64
C ALA A 382 4.98 18.05 27.09
N ARG A 383 5.64 18.66 28.08
CA ARG A 383 5.20 18.59 29.49
C ARG A 383 3.86 19.28 29.72
N ARG A 384 3.63 20.44 29.06
CA ARG A 384 2.36 21.16 29.16
C ARG A 384 1.27 20.46 28.34
N ALA A 385 1.60 19.91 27.18
CA ALA A 385 0.66 19.09 26.40
C ALA A 385 0.15 17.86 27.18
N SER A 386 1.01 17.16 27.96
CA SER A 386 0.57 16.08 28.86
C SER A 386 -0.47 16.56 29.88
N GLN A 387 -0.30 17.76 30.45
CA GLN A 387 -1.26 18.33 31.41
C GLN A 387 -2.62 18.65 30.77
N VAL A 388 -2.63 19.16 29.54
CA VAL A 388 -3.87 19.46 28.79
C VAL A 388 -4.57 18.17 28.35
N LEU A 389 -3.84 17.12 27.96
CA LEU A 389 -4.44 15.86 27.55
C LEU A 389 -4.99 15.04 28.74
N LEU A 390 -4.40 15.19 29.92
CA LEU A 390 -4.93 14.59 31.16
C LEU A 390 -6.27 15.22 31.59
N SER A 391 -6.54 16.48 31.29
CA SER A 391 -7.84 17.10 31.58
C SER A 391 -8.96 16.68 30.63
N TYR A 392 -8.64 16.06 29.48
CA TYR A 392 -9.63 15.51 28.54
C TYR A 392 -10.07 14.08 28.85
N LYS A 393 -9.40 13.39 29.78
CA LYS A 393 -9.74 12.00 30.19
C LYS A 393 -10.71 11.92 31.38
N ASN A 394 -11.25 13.05 31.86
CA ASN A 394 -12.28 13.09 32.91
C ASN A 394 -13.58 13.67 32.39
#